data_AF-F2UFG8-F1
#
_entry.id   AF-F2UFG8-F1
#
_cell.length_a   1.000
_cell.length_b   1.000
_cell.length_c   1.000
_cell.angle_alpha   90.00
_cell.angle_beta   90.00
_cell.angle_gamma   90.00
#
_symmetry.space_group_name_H-M   'P 1'
#
loop_
_entity.id
_entity.type
_entity.pdbx_description
1 polymer ?
#
loop_
_entity_poly.entity_id
_entity_poly.type
_entity_poly.pdbx_seq_one_letter_code
_entity_poly.pdbx_strand_id
1 'polypeptide(L)'
;MTTHQEPKEGAACMCCFDELRNKVGSEGEDEEPINYVEYRTSPSSPWKPSGYCEDCLRHLMSIKFNKFLDDVKKADCGRSLRNLLLAGPPLYMKDATALPVDDDEDDNGPKKANDDDDGDEESKPAAQAATKEVTELWFASSDSEAPAKVDNAVEGTERSKLWLQLIVDNKARLDDSTSLDNLIATLKAEVGDAE
;
A
#
# COMPACT_ATOMS: atom_id res chain seq x y z
N MET A 1 6.48 -18.57 20.18
CA MET A 1 7.52 -18.50 19.13
C MET A 1 6.79 -18.40 17.83
N THR A 2 7.02 -17.30 17.11
CA THR A 2 6.45 -17.08 15.77
C THR A 2 7.16 -18.01 14.79
N THR A 3 6.41 -18.66 13.89
CA THR A 3 6.99 -19.58 12.90
C THR A 3 7.06 -18.88 11.55
N HIS A 4 8.28 -18.65 11.06
CA HIS A 4 8.57 -18.11 9.73
C HIS A 4 8.74 -19.23 8.70
N GLN A 5 8.54 -18.91 7.43
CA GLN A 5 8.57 -19.86 6.32
C GLN A 5 9.89 -19.78 5.55
N GLU A 6 10.08 -20.73 4.62
CA GLU A 6 11.17 -20.71 3.67
C GLU A 6 10.69 -20.17 2.32
N PRO A 7 11.54 -19.49 1.54
CA PRO A 7 11.22 -19.12 0.17
C PRO A 7 10.92 -20.36 -0.66
N LYS A 8 9.99 -20.23 -1.61
CA LYS A 8 9.73 -21.30 -2.58
C LYS A 8 10.99 -21.57 -3.40
N GLU A 9 11.20 -22.84 -3.77
CA GLU A 9 12.30 -23.23 -4.64
C GLU A 9 12.27 -22.41 -5.95
N GLY A 10 13.40 -21.78 -6.30
CA GLY A 10 13.52 -20.90 -7.46
C GLY A 10 12.78 -19.56 -7.34
N ALA A 11 12.34 -19.15 -6.15
CA ALA A 11 11.75 -17.84 -5.95
C ALA A 11 12.78 -16.73 -6.20
N ALA A 12 12.37 -15.70 -6.95
CA ALA A 12 13.20 -14.56 -7.26
C ALA A 12 12.46 -13.25 -6.96
N CYS A 13 13.22 -12.22 -6.62
CA CYS A 13 12.72 -10.87 -6.39
C CYS A 13 12.06 -10.34 -7.66
N MET A 14 10.84 -9.84 -7.53
CA MET A 14 10.10 -9.27 -8.66
C MET A 14 10.65 -7.93 -9.16
N CYS A 15 11.61 -7.33 -8.45
CA CYS A 15 12.22 -6.06 -8.82
C CYS A 15 13.60 -6.22 -9.48
N CYS A 16 14.52 -6.94 -8.83
CA CYS A 16 15.88 -7.15 -9.34
C CYS A 16 16.10 -8.52 -10.00
N PHE A 17 15.16 -9.45 -9.87
CA PHE A 17 15.26 -10.84 -10.34
C PHE A 17 16.32 -11.70 -9.65
N ASP A 18 16.95 -11.20 -8.57
CA ASP A 18 17.84 -11.99 -7.73
C ASP A 18 17.05 -13.03 -6.93
N GLU A 19 17.66 -14.18 -6.65
CA GLU A 19 17.03 -15.25 -5.88
C GLU A 19 16.72 -14.80 -4.44
N LEU A 20 15.58 -15.27 -3.92
CA LEU A 20 15.17 -15.04 -2.53
C LEU A 20 15.69 -16.16 -1.63
N ARG A 21 16.51 -15.81 -0.64
CA ARG A 21 17.27 -16.76 0.18
C ARG A 21 17.06 -16.48 1.66
N ASN A 22 16.79 -17.54 2.43
CA ASN A 22 16.69 -17.52 3.90
C ASN A 22 17.93 -18.11 4.60
N LYS A 23 18.93 -18.55 3.83
CA LYS A 23 20.19 -19.13 4.30
C LYS A 23 21.33 -18.72 3.39
N VAL A 24 22.53 -18.66 3.93
CA VAL A 24 23.76 -18.44 3.16
C VAL A 24 24.01 -19.66 2.26
N GLY A 25 24.59 -19.44 1.07
CA GLY A 25 24.99 -20.49 0.14
C GLY A 25 25.90 -21.57 0.77
N SER A 26 25.96 -22.74 0.13
CA SER A 26 26.81 -23.83 0.60
C SER A 26 28.29 -23.56 0.30
N GLU A 27 29.20 -24.18 1.07
CA GLU A 27 30.65 -24.03 0.86
C GLU A 27 31.04 -24.37 -0.60
N GLY A 28 31.42 -23.36 -1.38
CA GLY A 28 31.83 -23.49 -2.79
C GLY A 28 30.93 -22.77 -3.80
N GLU A 29 29.79 -22.25 -3.36
CA GLU A 29 28.98 -21.24 -4.07
C GLU A 29 29.33 -19.85 -3.49
N ASP A 30 29.16 -18.79 -4.28
CA ASP A 30 29.38 -17.42 -3.79
C ASP A 30 28.57 -17.22 -2.49
N GLU A 31 29.20 -16.69 -1.44
CA GLU A 31 28.58 -16.45 -0.12
C GLU A 31 27.55 -15.31 -0.22
N GLU A 32 26.46 -15.57 -0.93
CA GLU A 32 25.43 -14.58 -1.16
C GLU A 32 24.61 -14.36 0.11
N PRO A 33 24.29 -13.10 0.44
CA PRO A 33 23.62 -12.77 1.68
C PRO A 33 22.16 -13.24 1.68
N ILE A 34 21.66 -13.50 2.89
CA ILE A 34 20.24 -13.71 3.16
C ILE A 34 19.49 -12.42 2.82
N ASN A 35 18.42 -12.53 2.03
CA ASN A 35 17.64 -11.38 1.56
C ASN A 35 16.12 -11.61 1.60
N TYR A 36 15.67 -12.73 2.18
CA TYR A 36 14.27 -13.11 2.26
C TYR A 36 13.50 -12.25 3.27
N VAL A 37 12.26 -11.89 2.91
CA VAL A 37 11.37 -11.05 3.71
C VAL A 37 9.98 -11.66 3.76
N GLU A 38 9.35 -11.56 4.92
CA GLU A 38 7.94 -11.86 5.11
C GLU A 38 7.16 -10.62 5.52
N TYR A 39 5.84 -10.66 5.35
CA TYR A 39 4.96 -9.58 5.73
C TYR A 39 3.65 -10.09 6.34
N ARG A 40 2.98 -9.22 7.09
CA ARG A 40 1.62 -9.47 7.61
C ARG A 40 0.78 -8.19 7.63
N THR A 41 -0.53 -8.35 7.68
CA THR A 41 -1.52 -7.25 7.59
C THR A 41 -2.19 -6.93 8.91
N SER A 42 -2.00 -7.80 9.91
CA SER A 42 -2.36 -7.57 11.30
C SER A 42 -1.48 -8.43 12.23
N PRO A 43 -1.35 -8.07 13.51
CA PRO A 43 -0.59 -8.88 14.48
C PRO A 43 -1.11 -10.31 14.66
N SER A 44 -2.38 -10.57 14.31
CA SER A 44 -2.99 -11.90 14.37
C SER A 44 -2.93 -12.66 13.06
N SER A 45 -2.64 -11.99 11.93
CA SER A 45 -2.54 -12.62 10.62
C SER A 45 -1.23 -13.42 10.49
N PRO A 46 -1.24 -14.54 9.75
CA PRO A 46 -0.02 -15.30 9.49
C PRO A 46 0.96 -14.47 8.66
N TRP A 47 2.25 -14.70 8.87
CA TRP A 47 3.29 -14.19 7.98
C TRP A 47 3.15 -14.78 6.58
N LYS A 48 3.39 -13.96 5.56
CA LYS A 48 3.35 -14.33 4.15
C LYS A 48 4.68 -13.99 3.47
N PRO A 49 5.15 -14.81 2.52
CA PRO A 49 6.38 -14.54 1.77
C PRO A 49 6.23 -13.28 0.91
N SER A 50 7.20 -12.36 0.99
CA SER A 50 7.28 -11.22 0.08
C SER A 50 7.78 -11.65 -1.30
N GLY A 51 7.27 -11.01 -2.35
CA GLY A 51 7.84 -11.06 -3.69
C GLY A 51 9.08 -10.19 -3.87
N TYR A 52 9.51 -9.43 -2.86
CA TYR A 52 10.69 -8.58 -2.89
C TYR A 52 11.80 -9.13 -1.99
N CYS A 53 13.06 -8.92 -2.42
CA CYS A 53 14.19 -9.04 -1.51
C CYS A 53 14.24 -7.83 -0.57
N GLU A 54 14.99 -7.97 0.52
CA GLU A 54 15.17 -6.92 1.52
C GLU A 54 15.60 -5.58 0.92
N ASP A 55 16.64 -5.57 0.07
CA ASP A 55 17.19 -4.34 -0.50
C ASP A 55 16.17 -3.60 -1.37
N CYS A 56 15.49 -4.31 -2.27
CA CYS A 56 14.45 -3.72 -3.10
C CYS A 56 13.28 -3.21 -2.26
N LEU A 57 12.86 -3.95 -1.23
CA LEU A 57 11.75 -3.54 -0.38
C LEU A 57 12.10 -2.28 0.42
N ARG A 58 13.28 -2.22 1.03
CA ARG A 58 13.79 -1.03 1.73
C ARG A 58 13.92 0.16 0.79
N HIS A 59 14.44 -0.05 -0.41
CA HIS A 59 14.52 1.02 -1.41
C HIS A 59 13.13 1.55 -1.79
N LEU A 60 12.17 0.65 -2.07
CA LEU A 60 10.79 1.03 -2.37
C LEU A 60 10.16 1.84 -1.23
N MET A 61 10.34 1.41 0.02
CA MET A 61 9.88 2.15 1.21
C MET A 61 10.49 3.57 1.28
N SER A 62 11.76 3.73 0.89
CA SER A 62 12.43 5.03 0.93
C SER A 62 11.95 6.03 -0.13
N ILE A 63 11.53 5.53 -1.31
CA ILE A 63 11.18 6.39 -2.46
C ILE A 63 9.68 6.62 -2.61
N LYS A 64 8.82 5.73 -2.09
CA LYS A 64 7.38 5.69 -2.44
C LYS A 64 6.65 6.98 -2.11
N PHE A 65 6.93 7.60 -0.97
CA PHE A 65 6.29 8.87 -0.57
C PHE A 65 6.71 10.04 -1.47
N ASN A 66 8.02 10.18 -1.72
CA ASN A 66 8.53 11.25 -2.58
C ASN A 66 8.08 11.07 -4.02
N LYS A 67 8.04 9.82 -4.50
CA LYS A 67 7.49 9.48 -5.82
C LYS A 67 6.03 9.90 -5.94
N PHE A 68 5.20 9.65 -4.93
CA PHE A 68 3.80 10.11 -4.91
C PHE A 68 3.71 11.64 -5.07
N LEU A 69 4.49 12.42 -4.30
CA LEU A 69 4.48 13.87 -4.41
C LEU A 69 4.93 14.36 -5.79
N ASP A 70 5.94 13.71 -6.36
CA ASP A 70 6.44 14.00 -7.70
C ASP A 70 5.41 13.67 -8.77
N ASP A 71 4.72 12.54 -8.66
CA ASP A 71 3.69 12.10 -9.60
C ASP A 71 2.49 13.08 -9.56
N VAL A 72 2.07 13.56 -8.38
CA VAL A 72 1.03 14.59 -8.23
C VAL A 72 1.43 15.90 -8.92
N LYS A 73 2.69 16.34 -8.76
CA LYS A 73 3.20 17.55 -9.42
C LYS A 73 3.20 17.38 -10.94
N LYS A 74 3.72 16.25 -11.42
CA LYS A 74 3.99 15.98 -12.84
C LYS A 74 2.78 15.48 -13.64
N ALA A 75 1.68 15.09 -13.00
CA ALA A 75 0.50 14.55 -13.67
C ALA A 75 0.00 15.47 -14.80
N ASP A 76 -0.05 14.97 -16.02
CA ASP A 76 -0.37 15.75 -17.22
C ASP A 76 -1.85 15.71 -17.62
N CYS A 77 -2.62 14.80 -17.01
CA CYS A 77 -4.06 14.68 -17.26
C CYS A 77 -4.87 14.67 -15.97
N GLY A 78 -6.04 15.32 -16.00
CA GLY A 78 -6.95 15.41 -14.86
C GLY A 78 -7.37 14.04 -14.31
N ARG A 79 -7.50 13.01 -15.16
CA ARG A 79 -7.81 11.64 -14.73
C ARG A 79 -6.71 11.01 -13.87
N SER A 80 -5.45 11.09 -14.30
CA SER A 80 -4.33 10.54 -13.52
C SER A 80 -4.19 11.27 -12.19
N LEU A 81 -4.30 12.61 -12.21
CA LEU A 81 -4.24 13.43 -11.02
C LEU A 81 -5.39 13.11 -10.04
N ARG A 82 -6.63 12.96 -10.53
CA ARG A 82 -7.78 12.52 -9.72
C ARG A 82 -7.50 11.17 -9.05
N ASN A 83 -6.98 10.19 -9.78
CA ASN A 83 -6.68 8.87 -9.22
C ASN A 83 -5.61 8.92 -8.13
N LEU A 84 -4.53 9.70 -8.33
CA LEU A 84 -3.49 9.90 -7.32
C LEU A 84 -4.06 10.56 -6.07
N LEU A 85 -4.86 11.61 -6.24
CA LEU A 85 -5.48 12.33 -5.13
C LEU A 85 -6.55 11.50 -4.41
N LEU A 86 -7.26 10.60 -5.09
CA LEU A 86 -8.19 9.67 -4.44
C LEU A 86 -7.47 8.57 -3.64
N ALA A 87 -6.31 8.10 -4.13
CA ALA A 87 -5.48 7.15 -3.40
C ALA A 87 -4.83 7.79 -2.15
N GLY A 88 -4.48 9.07 -2.25
CA GLY A 88 -3.90 9.85 -1.16
C GLY A 88 -2.43 9.54 -0.87
N PRO A 89 -1.82 10.29 0.07
CA PRO A 89 -0.43 10.06 0.44
C PRO A 89 -0.23 8.65 1.03
N PRO A 90 0.76 7.88 0.53
CA PRO A 90 0.99 6.51 0.99
C PRO A 90 1.48 6.50 2.43
N LEU A 91 0.91 5.58 3.24
CA LEU A 91 1.32 5.38 4.63
C LEU A 91 2.09 4.07 4.80
N TYR A 92 1.55 2.98 4.27
CA TYR A 92 2.14 1.64 4.35
C TYR A 92 2.48 1.07 2.97
N MET A 93 3.31 0.02 2.98
CA MET A 93 3.58 -0.76 1.78
C MET A 93 2.33 -1.50 1.30
N LYS A 94 2.18 -1.50 -0.01
CA LYS A 94 1.05 -2.04 -0.78
C LYS A 94 1.58 -2.39 -2.15
N ASP A 95 1.39 -3.64 -2.56
CA ASP A 95 1.63 -4.13 -3.91
C ASP A 95 0.78 -5.38 -4.12
N ALA A 96 -0.15 -5.35 -5.08
CA ALA A 96 -1.10 -6.46 -5.26
C ALA A 96 -0.43 -7.76 -5.75
N THR A 97 0.75 -7.68 -6.35
CA THR A 97 1.44 -8.83 -6.95
C THR A 97 2.52 -9.38 -6.01
N ALA A 98 3.38 -8.51 -5.47
CA ALA A 98 4.48 -8.90 -4.60
C ALA A 98 4.09 -8.97 -3.12
N LEU A 99 3.04 -8.28 -2.70
CA LEU A 99 2.53 -8.23 -1.32
C LEU A 99 1.01 -8.45 -1.29
N PRO A 100 0.50 -9.58 -1.86
CA PRO A 100 -0.93 -9.81 -1.99
C PRO A 100 -1.63 -9.86 -0.62
N VAL A 101 -2.54 -8.92 -0.46
CA VAL A 101 -3.43 -8.89 0.67
C VAL A 101 -4.68 -9.67 0.29
N ASP A 102 -5.17 -10.53 1.18
CA ASP A 102 -6.43 -11.22 0.93
C ASP A 102 -7.54 -10.18 1.07
N ASP A 103 -8.03 -9.68 -0.06
CA ASP A 103 -9.35 -9.10 -0.11
C ASP A 103 -10.31 -10.27 0.13
N ASP A 104 -11.09 -10.20 1.21
CA ASP A 104 -12.21 -11.15 1.34
C ASP A 104 -13.05 -10.97 0.05
N GLU A 105 -13.41 -12.10 -0.56
CA GLU A 105 -14.06 -12.18 -1.87
C GLU A 105 -15.15 -11.09 -2.04
N ASP A 106 -15.17 -10.46 -3.23
CA ASP A 106 -16.13 -9.46 -3.73
C ASP A 106 -15.78 -7.95 -3.59
N ASP A 107 -14.76 -7.49 -4.34
CA ASP A 107 -14.82 -6.18 -5.03
C ASP A 107 -14.32 -6.34 -6.47
N ASN A 108 -14.93 -7.27 -7.20
CA ASN A 108 -14.85 -7.22 -8.65
C ASN A 108 -15.90 -6.18 -9.08
N GLY A 109 -15.44 -4.99 -9.45
CA GLY A 109 -16.29 -3.97 -10.08
C GLY A 109 -17.21 -4.59 -11.14
N PRO A 110 -18.41 -4.02 -11.33
CA PRO A 110 -19.56 -4.73 -11.86
C PRO A 110 -19.25 -5.42 -13.19
N LYS A 111 -19.26 -6.76 -13.16
CA LYS A 111 -19.48 -7.54 -14.38
C LYS A 111 -20.87 -7.15 -14.88
N LYS A 112 -20.92 -6.41 -16.00
CA LYS A 112 -22.16 -6.25 -16.75
C LYS A 112 -22.69 -7.63 -17.13
N ALA A 113 -23.70 -8.09 -16.40
CA ALA A 113 -24.69 -9.02 -16.87
C ALA A 113 -26.03 -8.40 -16.48
N ASN A 114 -26.89 -8.21 -17.49
CA ASN A 114 -28.28 -7.82 -17.27
C ASN A 114 -28.96 -8.87 -16.39
N ASP A 115 -29.89 -8.46 -15.54
CA ASP A 115 -31.26 -8.96 -15.46
C ASP A 115 -31.89 -8.45 -14.15
N ASP A 116 -33.16 -8.08 -14.24
CA ASP A 116 -33.98 -7.39 -13.25
C ASP A 116 -34.07 -8.09 -11.87
N ASP A 117 -33.81 -7.36 -10.78
CA ASP A 117 -34.38 -7.70 -9.45
C ASP A 117 -34.37 -6.47 -8.52
N ASP A 118 -35.53 -6.21 -7.93
CA ASP A 118 -35.90 -5.04 -7.12
C ASP A 118 -35.58 -5.36 -5.64
N GLY A 119 -34.62 -4.64 -5.03
CA GLY A 119 -34.24 -4.87 -3.64
C GLY A 119 -33.54 -3.66 -3.01
N ASP A 120 -34.26 -3.00 -2.10
CA ASP A 120 -33.83 -1.95 -1.18
C ASP A 120 -32.44 -2.21 -0.56
N GLU A 121 -31.45 -1.38 -0.88
CA GLU A 121 -30.12 -1.39 -0.27
C GLU A 121 -29.99 -0.24 0.74
N GLU A 122 -30.20 -0.58 2.01
CA GLU A 122 -30.01 0.33 3.14
C GLU A 122 -28.51 0.62 3.30
N SER A 123 -28.11 1.84 2.92
CA SER A 123 -26.73 2.31 2.92
C SER A 123 -26.15 2.32 4.34
N LYS A 124 -25.30 1.33 4.64
CA LYS A 124 -24.53 1.29 5.89
C LYS A 124 -23.41 2.34 5.83
N PRO A 125 -23.20 3.14 6.90
CA PRO A 125 -22.29 4.28 6.87
C PRO A 125 -20.83 3.85 6.67
N ALA A 126 -20.10 4.67 5.92
CA ALA A 126 -18.66 4.60 5.70
C ALA A 126 -17.88 4.78 7.02
N ALA A 127 -17.86 3.75 7.85
CA ALA A 127 -16.79 3.55 8.80
C ALA A 127 -15.60 3.03 8.00
N GLN A 128 -14.53 3.82 7.96
CA GLN A 128 -13.19 3.53 7.43
C GLN A 128 -13.04 2.04 7.07
N ALA A 129 -13.23 1.72 5.79
CA ALA A 129 -12.81 0.42 5.29
C ALA A 129 -11.30 0.35 5.59
N ALA A 130 -10.93 -0.44 6.58
CA ALA A 130 -9.55 -0.77 6.84
C ALA A 130 -9.07 -1.47 5.58
N THR A 131 -8.54 -0.71 4.62
CA THR A 131 -7.83 -1.30 3.49
C THR A 131 -6.78 -2.16 4.15
N LYS A 132 -6.86 -3.48 4.00
CA LYS A 132 -5.86 -4.36 4.58
C LYS A 132 -4.54 -3.93 3.92
N GLU A 133 -3.68 -3.25 4.67
CA GLU A 133 -2.35 -2.83 4.20
C GLU A 133 -1.34 -3.77 4.83
N VAL A 134 -0.14 -3.85 4.26
CA VAL A 134 0.95 -4.51 4.97
C VAL A 134 1.29 -3.64 6.17
N THR A 135 1.21 -4.19 7.37
CA THR A 135 1.50 -3.44 8.61
C THR A 135 2.92 -3.70 9.09
N GLU A 136 3.39 -4.93 8.94
CA GLU A 136 4.65 -5.39 9.54
C GLU A 136 5.42 -6.26 8.54
N LEU A 137 6.74 -6.18 8.65
CA LEU A 137 7.74 -6.90 7.87
C LEU A 137 8.63 -7.69 8.82
N TRP A 138 9.10 -8.85 8.39
CA TRP A 138 10.14 -9.61 9.08
C TRP A 138 11.29 -9.86 8.10
N PHE A 139 12.51 -9.57 8.55
CA PHE A 139 13.73 -9.71 7.77
C PHE A 139 14.51 -10.94 8.23
N ALA A 140 14.70 -11.92 7.33
CA ALA A 140 15.41 -13.14 7.66
C ALA A 140 16.91 -12.91 7.94
N SER A 141 17.49 -11.85 7.35
CA SER A 141 18.91 -11.51 7.50
C SER A 141 19.28 -11.12 8.93
N SER A 142 18.39 -10.41 9.62
CA SER A 142 18.58 -9.88 10.97
C SER A 142 17.68 -10.53 12.02
N ASP A 143 16.81 -11.45 11.61
CA ASP A 143 15.78 -12.07 12.44
C ASP A 143 14.99 -11.03 13.26
N SER A 144 14.47 -10.01 12.56
CA SER A 144 13.82 -8.87 13.22
C SER A 144 12.56 -8.40 12.50
N GLU A 145 11.56 -8.01 13.29
CA GLU A 145 10.32 -7.39 12.81
C GLU A 145 10.48 -5.86 12.72
N ALA A 146 9.87 -5.24 11.71
CA ALA A 146 9.79 -3.79 11.55
C ALA A 146 8.43 -3.36 10.97
N PRO A 147 7.99 -2.12 11.21
CA PRO A 147 6.79 -1.60 10.55
C PRO A 147 7.00 -1.47 9.04
N ALA A 148 5.97 -1.78 8.26
CA ALA A 148 5.96 -1.61 6.81
C ALA A 148 5.64 -0.16 6.38
N LYS A 149 5.83 0.80 7.29
CA LYS A 149 5.54 2.21 7.09
C LYS A 149 6.55 2.81 6.10
N VAL A 150 6.05 3.57 5.14
CA VAL A 150 6.86 4.24 4.12
C VAL A 150 7.64 5.39 4.74
N ASP A 151 8.88 5.62 4.29
CA ASP A 151 9.70 6.70 4.81
C ASP A 151 9.09 8.06 4.48
N ASN A 152 9.17 8.99 5.44
CA ASN A 152 8.57 10.34 5.38
C ASN A 152 7.03 10.37 5.35
N ALA A 153 6.36 9.23 5.47
CA ALA A 153 4.91 9.20 5.55
C ALA A 153 4.40 9.91 6.82
N VAL A 154 3.54 10.90 6.60
CA VAL A 154 2.78 11.57 7.66
C VAL A 154 1.55 10.74 8.02
N GLU A 155 1.10 10.82 9.27
CA GLU A 155 -0.04 10.08 9.79
C GLU A 155 -1.02 10.96 10.56
N GLY A 156 -2.21 10.42 10.84
CA GLY A 156 -3.27 11.14 11.57
C GLY A 156 -3.63 12.48 10.92
N THR A 157 -3.86 13.49 11.75
CA THR A 157 -4.28 14.83 11.31
C THR A 157 -3.31 15.49 10.33
N GLU A 158 -2.01 15.27 10.48
CA GLU A 158 -1.01 15.85 9.57
C GLU A 158 -1.11 15.24 8.16
N ARG A 159 -1.43 13.95 8.06
CA ARG A 159 -1.76 13.31 6.78
C ARG A 159 -3.01 13.92 6.16
N SER A 160 -4.06 14.09 6.96
CA SER A 160 -5.33 14.67 6.47
C SER A 160 -5.15 16.11 6.00
N LYS A 161 -4.34 16.93 6.70
CA LYS A 161 -3.95 18.28 6.27
C LYS A 161 -3.19 18.29 4.94
N LEU A 162 -2.13 17.48 4.83
CA LEU A 162 -1.36 17.38 3.59
C LEU A 162 -2.26 16.95 2.42
N TRP A 163 -3.10 15.94 2.66
CA TRP A 163 -3.99 15.41 1.63
C TRP A 163 -5.00 16.47 1.16
N LEU A 164 -5.63 17.17 2.10
CA LEU A 164 -6.53 18.28 1.80
C LEU A 164 -5.82 19.37 0.99
N GLN A 165 -4.63 19.77 1.41
CA GLN A 165 -3.83 20.79 0.73
C GLN A 165 -3.54 20.39 -0.72
N LEU A 166 -3.10 19.15 -0.95
CA LEU A 166 -2.82 18.64 -2.30
C LEU A 166 -4.06 18.67 -3.19
N ILE A 167 -5.23 18.33 -2.66
CA ILE A 167 -6.49 18.38 -3.44
C ILE A 167 -6.84 19.82 -3.79
N VAL A 168 -6.77 20.74 -2.82
CA VAL A 168 -7.11 22.16 -3.01
C VAL A 168 -6.18 22.82 -4.03
N ASP A 169 -4.87 22.62 -3.92
CA ASP A 169 -3.86 23.21 -4.83
C ASP A 169 -4.03 22.75 -6.27
N ASN A 170 -4.62 21.56 -6.46
CA ASN A 170 -4.81 20.96 -7.77
C ASN A 170 -6.23 21.12 -8.31
N LYS A 171 -7.15 21.79 -7.60
CA LYS A 171 -8.57 21.86 -7.99
C LYS A 171 -8.79 22.41 -9.40
N ALA A 172 -7.99 23.39 -9.82
CA ALA A 172 -8.08 23.98 -11.17
C ALA A 172 -7.71 23.01 -12.31
N ARG A 173 -7.02 21.90 -12.01
CA ARG A 173 -6.59 20.87 -12.97
C ARG A 173 -7.59 19.71 -13.07
N LEU A 174 -8.72 19.78 -12.37
CA LEU A 174 -9.68 18.68 -12.24
C LEU A 174 -11.01 19.10 -12.92
N ASP A 175 -11.34 18.40 -14.01
CA ASP A 175 -12.43 18.78 -14.92
C ASP A 175 -13.86 18.57 -14.36
N ASP A 176 -14.02 17.69 -13.37
CA ASP A 176 -15.23 17.46 -12.56
C ASP A 176 -14.81 16.60 -11.36
N SER A 177 -15.09 17.06 -10.13
CA SER A 177 -14.49 16.52 -8.91
C SER A 177 -15.49 16.08 -7.85
N THR A 178 -16.73 15.73 -8.23
CA THR A 178 -17.77 15.32 -7.25
C THR A 178 -17.27 14.22 -6.30
N SER A 179 -16.45 13.27 -6.78
CA SER A 179 -15.84 12.23 -5.94
C SER A 179 -14.81 12.75 -4.92
N LEU A 180 -14.12 13.84 -5.23
CA LEU A 180 -13.18 14.50 -4.32
C LEU A 180 -13.87 15.46 -3.35
N ASP A 181 -15.06 15.97 -3.67
CA ASP A 181 -15.77 16.89 -2.77
C ASP A 181 -16.22 16.18 -1.48
N ASN A 182 -16.66 14.92 -1.58
CA ASN A 182 -16.92 14.09 -0.40
C ASN A 182 -15.64 13.85 0.43
N LEU A 183 -14.53 13.52 -0.25
CA LEU A 183 -13.24 13.34 0.41
C LEU A 183 -12.78 14.63 1.11
N ILE A 184 -12.94 15.79 0.48
CA ILE A 184 -12.64 17.10 1.08
C ILE A 184 -13.46 17.30 2.35
N ALA A 185 -14.76 16.98 2.33
CA ALA A 185 -15.63 17.12 3.50
C ALA A 185 -15.16 16.23 4.66
N THR A 186 -14.82 14.97 4.37
CA THR A 186 -14.25 14.03 5.36
C THR A 186 -12.93 14.55 5.92
N LEU A 187 -11.98 14.95 5.06
CA LEU A 187 -10.67 15.45 5.49
C LEU A 187 -10.80 16.71 6.33
N LYS A 188 -11.73 17.62 5.99
CA LYS A 188 -12.00 18.82 6.80
C LYS A 188 -12.54 18.45 8.19
N ALA A 189 -13.44 17.48 8.27
CA ALA A 189 -13.94 17.00 9.56
C ALA A 189 -12.84 16.36 10.42
N GLU A 190 -11.91 15.61 9.81
CA GLU A 190 -10.76 15.00 10.49
C GLU A 190 -9.70 16.03 10.94
N VAL A 191 -9.47 17.07 10.14
CA VAL A 191 -8.58 18.17 10.51
C VAL A 191 -9.19 19.01 11.63
N GLY A 192 -10.52 19.06 11.69
CA GLY A 192 -11.29 19.86 12.62
C GLY A 192 -11.20 21.35 12.31
N ASP A 193 -12.21 22.11 12.72
CA ASP A 193 -12.05 23.53 13.02
C ASP A 193 -10.98 23.65 14.11
N ALA A 194 -9.72 23.69 13.71
CA ALA A 194 -8.64 24.26 14.49
C ALA A 194 -8.83 25.79 14.48
N GLU A 195 -9.91 26.26 15.10
CA GLU A 195 -10.01 27.64 15.60
C GLU A 195 -9.09 27.83 16.80
#